data_AF-A0A9W7W335-F1
#
_entry.id   AF-A0A9W7W335-F1
#
_cell.length_a   1.000
_cell.length_b   1.000
_cell.length_c   1.000
_cell.angle_alpha   90.00
_cell.angle_beta   90.00
_cell.angle_gamma   90.00
#
_symmetry.space_group_name_H-M   'P 1'
#
loop_
_entity.id
_entity.type
_entity.pdbx_description
1 polymer ?
#
loop_
_entity_poly.entity_id
_entity_poly.type
_entity_poly.pdbx_seq_one_letter_code
_entity_poly.pdbx_strand_id
1 'polypeptide(L)'
;MLVGLLGVYRQEKVEVGYCGVGRPSTEIAGVRIPEWADAIRPQCEPCPQHAYCGEKLETTCEPGFVLTPHPLSFGGVVPLAPSCEPDSAKARRVGAVKQRAVEELREQNAKYECGEATTPEVKEPDLKKAIASKRRKNMSNQEFEDLWASALGDIQSAEEVTTGADGHGHFTLRSHSLARLPLSCALRRSLREALGRYLGPIVGCLLLVAGTAYTRHHLVSTRDTDRQAADLARVALDTLRDQAAWHAFDPQTYGENFMGVAQLRDDVLRAELSAGRRARLWERVRAKVEANSNVRSLVREGKSGDVGRVWEWVGAVGGTPERGGRRVGFAGVKKEAGEGGREEGGRRWEEGRAYY
;
A
#
# COMPACT_ATOMS: atom_id res chain seq x y z
N MET A 1 84.29 19.74 -0.02
CA MET A 1 83.87 21.15 -0.16
C MET A 1 82.34 21.29 -0.19
N LEU A 2 81.63 20.80 -1.21
CA LEU A 2 80.17 21.00 -1.35
C LEU A 2 79.31 20.43 -0.21
N VAL A 3 79.66 19.24 0.31
CA VAL A 3 78.93 18.61 1.43
C VAL A 3 79.01 19.45 2.72
N GLY A 4 80.16 20.10 2.96
CA GLY A 4 80.35 20.99 4.11
C GLY A 4 79.52 22.27 4.00
N LEU A 5 79.46 22.86 2.80
CA LEU A 5 78.62 24.04 2.51
C LEU A 5 77.13 23.75 2.68
N LEU A 6 76.65 22.60 2.20
CA LEU A 6 75.27 22.16 2.39
C LEU A 6 74.93 21.92 3.87
N GLY A 7 75.88 21.38 4.64
CA GLY A 7 75.72 21.19 6.09
C GLY A 7 75.60 22.50 6.86
N VAL A 8 76.45 23.49 6.55
CA VAL A 8 76.40 24.84 7.13
C VAL A 8 75.10 25.53 6.75
N TYR A 9 74.71 25.48 5.47
CA TYR A 9 73.46 26.07 5.00
C TYR A 9 72.23 25.47 5.71
N ARG A 10 72.25 24.15 5.95
CA ARG A 10 71.20 23.48 6.71
C ARG A 10 71.11 23.98 8.15
N GLN A 11 72.25 24.12 8.84
CA GLN A 11 72.28 24.61 10.22
C GLN A 11 71.73 26.03 10.30
N GLU A 12 72.20 26.92 9.42
CA GLU A 12 71.72 28.29 9.33
C GLU A 12 70.21 28.34 9.03
N LYS A 13 69.72 27.52 8.09
CA LYS A 13 68.27 27.47 7.80
C LYS A 13 67.43 26.98 8.98
N VAL A 14 67.93 26.04 9.78
CA VAL A 14 67.26 25.60 11.02
C VAL A 14 67.25 26.72 12.06
N GLU A 15 68.34 27.47 12.22
CA GLU A 15 68.40 28.61 13.15
C GLU A 15 67.49 29.78 12.74
N VAL A 16 67.34 30.02 11.43
CA VAL A 16 66.41 31.01 10.88
C VAL A 16 64.96 30.63 11.16
N GLY A 17 64.63 29.34 11.09
CA GLY A 17 63.35 28.82 11.57
C GLY A 17 62.11 29.42 10.91
N TYR A 18 61.05 29.58 11.72
CA TYR A 18 59.79 30.17 11.29
C TYR A 18 59.85 31.70 11.27
N CYS A 19 59.15 32.30 10.29
CA CYS A 19 59.06 33.75 10.16
C CYS A 19 58.46 34.38 11.43
N GLY A 20 59.19 35.31 12.05
CA GLY A 20 58.79 36.02 13.27
C GLY A 20 59.18 35.34 14.59
N VAL A 21 59.78 34.14 14.55
CA VAL A 21 60.20 33.39 15.74
C VAL A 21 61.71 33.17 15.76
N GLY A 22 62.32 32.77 14.64
CA GLY A 22 63.74 32.43 14.58
C GLY A 22 64.69 33.60 14.42
N ARG A 23 65.99 33.31 14.29
CA ARG A 23 67.04 34.32 14.18
C ARG A 23 67.10 34.93 12.76
N PRO A 24 67.31 36.24 12.62
CA PRO A 24 67.46 36.84 11.30
C PRO A 24 68.75 36.34 10.60
N SER A 25 68.66 35.99 9.31
CA SER A 25 69.74 35.45 8.49
C SER A 25 70.73 36.52 8.00
N THR A 26 71.32 37.31 8.90
CA THR A 26 72.24 38.39 8.50
C THR A 26 73.66 37.92 8.19
N GLU A 27 74.03 36.73 8.66
CA GLU A 27 75.37 36.15 8.52
C GLU A 27 75.26 34.66 8.19
N ILE A 28 76.22 34.12 7.42
CA ILE A 28 76.38 32.68 7.20
C ILE A 28 77.79 32.32 7.69
N ALA A 29 77.88 31.46 8.71
CA ALA A 29 79.16 31.10 9.34
C ALA A 29 80.02 32.31 9.77
N GLY A 30 79.38 33.39 10.23
CA GLY A 30 80.04 34.61 10.71
C GLY A 30 80.52 35.57 9.62
N VAL A 31 80.15 35.34 8.35
CA VAL A 31 80.44 36.24 7.23
C VAL A 31 79.16 36.91 6.76
N ARG A 32 79.15 38.25 6.64
CA ARG A 32 78.03 39.01 6.09
C ARG A 32 77.81 38.67 4.63
N ILE A 33 76.57 38.33 4.27
CA ILE A 33 76.18 38.00 2.89
C ILE A 33 76.24 39.29 2.04
N PRO A 34 77.05 39.35 0.97
CA PRO A 34 77.07 40.49 0.06
C PRO A 34 75.82 40.51 -0.85
N GLU A 35 75.37 41.70 -1.29
CA GLU A 35 74.07 41.85 -1.97
C GLU A 35 73.90 41.04 -3.26
N TRP A 36 74.99 40.71 -3.97
CA TRP A 36 74.92 39.84 -5.15
C TRP A 36 74.57 38.38 -4.80
N ALA A 37 74.71 37.97 -3.54
CA ALA A 37 74.48 36.63 -3.04
C ALA A 37 73.17 36.49 -2.23
N ASP A 38 72.30 37.49 -2.26
CA ASP A 38 71.02 37.48 -1.53
C ASP A 38 70.09 36.32 -1.93
N ALA A 39 70.23 35.79 -3.14
CA ALA A 39 69.49 34.61 -3.59
C ALA A 39 69.82 33.33 -2.81
N ILE A 40 70.99 33.26 -2.15
CA ILE A 40 71.45 32.11 -1.36
C ILE A 40 71.16 32.32 0.13
N ARG A 41 70.49 33.43 0.49
CA ARG A 41 70.11 33.70 1.87
C ARG A 41 69.06 32.67 2.33
N PRO A 42 69.27 31.99 3.47
CA PRO A 42 68.25 31.11 4.02
C PRO A 42 67.03 31.93 4.41
N GLN A 43 65.91 31.69 3.73
CA GLN A 43 64.65 32.34 4.03
C GLN A 43 63.94 31.64 5.19
N CYS A 44 63.17 32.41 5.96
CA CYS A 44 62.28 31.85 6.97
C CYS A 44 61.12 31.12 6.31
N GLU A 45 60.65 30.05 6.97
CA GLU A 45 59.46 29.33 6.52
C GLU A 45 58.21 29.93 7.18
N PRO A 46 57.08 30.04 6.45
CA PRO A 46 55.82 30.44 7.07
C PRO A 46 55.35 29.34 8.04
N CYS A 47 54.70 29.74 9.13
CA CYS A 47 54.13 28.79 10.08
C CYS A 47 52.95 28.04 9.41
N PRO A 48 52.96 26.69 9.37
CA PRO A 48 51.85 25.92 8.80
C PRO A 48 50.55 26.15 9.57
N GLN A 49 49.42 25.96 8.88
CA GLN A 49 48.11 26.10 9.51
C GLN A 49 47.91 25.01 10.58
N HIS A 50 47.18 25.34 11.65
CA HIS A 50 46.91 24.44 12.79
C HIS A 50 48.16 23.95 13.53
N ALA A 51 49.21 24.77 13.57
CA ALA A 51 50.46 24.46 14.24
C ALA A 51 50.91 25.60 15.16
N TYR A 52 51.53 25.21 16.27
CA TYR A 52 52.31 26.08 17.14
C TYR A 52 53.79 25.96 16.76
N CYS A 53 54.35 27.08 16.27
CA CYS A 53 55.72 27.16 15.76
C CYS A 53 56.68 27.70 16.83
N GLY A 54 57.74 26.93 17.11
CA GLY A 54 58.81 27.28 18.04
C GLY A 54 60.13 27.63 17.34
N GLU A 55 61.20 27.78 18.14
CA GLU A 55 62.55 27.97 17.61
C GLU A 55 63.06 26.71 16.88
N LYS A 56 64.09 26.84 16.05
CA LYS A 56 64.77 25.71 15.39
C LYS A 56 63.87 24.80 14.53
N LEU A 57 62.85 25.37 13.89
CA LEU A 57 61.82 24.65 13.13
C LEU A 57 61.03 23.62 13.96
N GLU A 58 60.98 23.76 15.29
CA GLU A 58 60.14 22.92 16.14
C GLU A 58 58.66 23.26 15.93
N THR A 59 57.84 22.25 15.64
CA THR A 59 56.40 22.40 15.41
C THR A 59 55.62 21.46 16.27
N THR A 60 54.63 22.01 16.97
CA THR A 60 53.64 21.24 17.71
C THR A 60 52.29 21.47 17.09
N CYS A 61 51.63 20.43 16.57
CA CYS A 61 50.31 20.57 15.98
C CYS A 61 49.23 20.84 17.05
N GLU A 62 48.16 21.51 16.65
CA GLU A 62 46.95 21.65 17.48
C GLU A 62 46.32 20.28 17.82
N PRO A 63 45.58 20.16 18.94
CA PRO A 63 44.89 18.93 19.28
C PRO A 63 43.98 18.44 18.14
N GLY A 64 44.22 17.21 17.66
CA GLY A 64 43.46 16.62 16.55
C GLY A 64 44.19 16.62 15.20
N PHE A 65 45.35 17.28 15.13
CA PHE A 65 46.23 17.27 13.97
C PHE A 65 47.50 16.48 14.29
N VAL A 66 48.02 15.75 13.29
CA VAL A 66 49.25 14.96 13.39
C VAL A 66 50.30 15.57 12.48
N LEU A 67 51.51 15.61 13.01
CA LEU A 67 52.67 16.12 12.30
C LEU A 67 53.07 15.15 11.19
N THR A 68 52.97 15.61 9.94
CA THR A 68 53.37 14.86 8.75
C THR A 68 54.62 15.52 8.13
N PRO A 69 55.72 14.78 7.95
CA PRO A 69 56.92 15.36 7.37
C PRO A 69 56.70 15.70 5.89
N HIS A 70 57.26 16.82 5.44
CA HIS A 70 57.18 17.22 4.04
C HIS A 70 57.85 16.15 3.14
N PRO A 71 57.25 15.76 2.00
CA PRO A 71 57.78 14.67 1.16
C PRO A 71 59.20 14.95 0.65
N LEU A 72 59.54 16.22 0.40
CA LEU A 72 60.87 16.66 -0.02
C LEU A 72 61.88 16.84 1.13
N SER A 73 61.48 16.62 2.40
CA SER A 73 62.38 16.77 3.55
C SER A 73 63.35 15.59 3.69
N PHE A 74 63.10 14.45 3.02
CA PHE A 74 63.93 13.23 3.08
C PHE A 74 64.33 12.84 4.52
N GLY A 75 63.36 12.83 5.45
CA GLY A 75 63.62 12.48 6.85
C GLY A 75 64.39 13.55 7.64
N GLY A 76 64.27 14.84 7.27
CA GLY A 76 64.89 15.96 7.98
C GLY A 76 66.28 16.33 7.46
N VAL A 77 66.73 15.75 6.35
CA VAL A 77 67.97 16.16 5.66
C VAL A 77 67.79 17.54 5.06
N VAL A 78 66.65 17.80 4.41
CA VAL A 78 66.30 19.13 3.92
C VAL A 78 65.39 19.81 4.96
N PRO A 79 65.80 20.96 5.53
CA PRO A 79 65.04 21.67 6.54
C PRO A 79 63.87 22.41 5.88
N LEU A 80 62.78 21.67 5.68
CA LEU A 80 61.48 22.16 5.22
C LEU A 80 60.49 21.96 6.37
N ALA A 81 59.56 22.91 6.52
CA ALA A 81 58.53 22.83 7.54
C ALA A 81 57.63 21.59 7.30
N PRO A 82 57.29 20.82 8.35
CA PRO A 82 56.28 19.77 8.26
C PRO A 82 54.87 20.36 8.14
N SER A 83 53.91 19.54 7.72
CA SER A 83 52.49 19.91 7.63
C SER A 83 51.69 19.25 8.75
N CYS A 84 50.74 19.96 9.34
CA CYS A 84 49.81 19.41 10.32
C CYS A 84 48.52 18.99 9.60
N GLU A 85 48.33 17.69 9.41
CA GLU A 85 47.12 17.15 8.78
C GLU A 85 46.15 16.60 9.83
N PRO A 86 44.82 16.67 9.60
CA PRO A 86 43.84 16.08 10.51
C PRO A 86 44.11 14.58 10.74
N ASP A 87 44.02 14.12 11.99
CA ASP A 87 44.30 12.73 12.35
C ASP A 87 43.24 11.76 11.81
N SER A 88 43.47 11.27 10.60
CA SER A 88 42.60 10.28 9.96
C SER A 88 42.55 8.96 10.74
N ALA A 89 43.58 8.60 11.51
CA ALA A 89 43.61 7.37 12.29
C ALA A 89 42.73 7.47 13.54
N LYS A 90 42.78 8.61 14.26
CA LYS A 90 41.85 8.90 15.36
C LYS A 90 40.41 9.02 14.84
N ALA A 91 40.18 9.73 13.74
CA ALA A 91 38.85 9.84 13.13
C ALA A 91 38.27 8.45 12.76
N ARG A 92 39.09 7.54 12.23
CA ARG A 92 38.67 6.15 11.97
C ARG A 92 38.33 5.38 13.24
N ARG A 93 39.09 5.57 14.33
CA ARG A 93 38.80 4.93 15.63
C ARG A 93 37.51 5.47 16.23
N VAL A 94 37.29 6.79 16.17
CA VAL A 94 36.04 7.44 16.60
C VAL A 94 34.86 6.93 15.78
N GLY A 95 34.99 6.87 14.46
CA GLY A 95 33.98 6.29 13.57
C GLY A 95 33.66 4.82 13.89
N ALA A 96 34.66 4.03 14.28
CA ALA A 96 34.44 2.65 14.71
C ALA A 96 33.69 2.54 16.05
N VAL A 97 33.90 3.48 16.98
CA VAL A 97 33.13 3.58 18.23
C VAL A 97 31.69 4.00 17.93
N LYS A 98 31.49 5.03 17.09
CA LYS A 98 30.18 5.46 16.61
C LYS A 98 29.38 4.30 16.01
N GLN A 99 29.97 3.57 15.08
CA GLN A 99 29.27 2.47 14.40
C GLN A 99 28.83 1.37 15.38
N ARG A 100 29.66 1.06 16.38
CA ARG A 100 29.32 0.10 17.44
C ARG A 100 28.20 0.62 18.35
N ALA A 101 28.22 1.90 18.68
CA ALA A 101 27.18 2.53 19.49
C ALA A 101 25.82 2.49 18.78
N VAL A 102 25.81 2.88 17.51
CA VAL A 102 24.62 2.82 16.65
C VAL A 102 24.11 1.38 16.50
N GLU A 103 25.01 0.41 16.34
CA GLU A 103 24.61 -1.00 16.27
C GLU A 103 23.93 -1.49 17.54
N GLU A 104 24.41 -1.07 18.72
CA GLU A 104 23.73 -1.37 20.00
C GLU A 104 22.34 -0.73 20.06
N LEU A 105 22.21 0.53 19.60
CA LEU A 105 20.92 1.21 19.54
C LEU A 105 19.96 0.51 18.56
N ARG A 106 20.46 -0.07 17.47
CA ARG A 106 19.67 -0.86 16.51
C ARG A 106 19.21 -2.18 17.11
N GLU A 107 20.09 -2.88 17.84
CA GLU A 107 19.74 -4.10 18.57
C GLU A 107 18.65 -3.82 19.63
N GLN A 108 18.75 -2.71 20.36
CA GLN A 108 17.73 -2.34 21.33
C GLN A 108 16.40 -1.98 20.67
N ASN A 109 16.43 -1.22 19.57
CA ASN A 109 15.22 -0.90 18.82
C ASN A 109 14.56 -2.17 18.26
N ALA A 110 15.35 -3.12 17.74
CA ALA A 110 14.83 -4.41 17.28
C ALA A 110 14.13 -5.18 18.42
N LYS A 111 14.74 -5.24 19.61
CA LYS A 111 14.13 -5.88 20.79
C LYS A 111 12.81 -5.19 21.18
N TYR A 112 12.76 -3.87 21.14
CA TYR A 112 11.54 -3.12 21.44
C TYR A 112 10.41 -3.39 20.43
N GLU A 113 10.72 -3.28 19.13
CA GLU A 113 9.76 -3.52 18.03
C GLU A 113 9.20 -4.95 18.05
N CYS A 114 10.00 -5.91 18.50
CA CYS A 114 9.58 -7.31 18.63
C CYS A 114 8.91 -7.64 19.97
N GLY A 115 8.81 -6.68 20.90
CA GLY A 115 8.15 -6.83 22.20
C GLY A 115 9.00 -7.49 23.28
N GLU A 116 10.32 -7.62 23.08
CA GLU A 116 11.26 -8.15 24.07
C GLU A 116 11.75 -7.08 25.05
N ALA A 117 11.78 -5.81 24.63
CA ALA A 117 12.14 -4.68 25.47
C ALA A 117 10.94 -3.74 25.69
N THR A 118 10.81 -3.21 26.91
CA THR A 118 9.72 -2.29 27.28
C THR A 118 9.95 -0.86 26.78
N THR A 119 11.21 -0.43 26.67
CA THR A 119 11.58 0.93 26.28
C THR A 119 12.56 0.92 25.09
N PRO A 120 12.33 1.75 24.06
CA PRO A 120 13.25 1.88 22.92
C PRO A 120 14.43 2.80 23.22
N GLU A 121 14.30 3.64 24.23
CA GLU A 121 15.28 4.64 24.63
C GLU A 121 16.36 4.02 25.52
N VAL A 122 17.62 4.37 25.24
CA VAL A 122 18.78 3.96 26.01
C VAL A 122 19.43 5.21 26.61
N LYS A 123 19.71 5.17 27.91
CA LYS A 123 20.44 6.24 28.59
C LYS A 123 21.89 6.23 28.14
N GLU A 124 22.47 7.40 27.89
CA GLU A 124 23.88 7.57 27.55
C GLU A 124 24.85 6.76 28.46
N PRO A 125 24.75 6.80 29.81
CA PRO A 125 25.67 6.06 30.68
C PRO A 125 25.56 4.53 30.51
N ASP A 126 24.37 4.02 30.17
CA ASP A 126 24.17 2.60 29.98
C ASP A 126 24.69 2.14 28.62
N LEU A 127 24.51 2.98 27.58
CA LEU A 127 25.12 2.77 26.27
C LEU A 127 26.65 2.74 26.36
N LYS A 128 27.24 3.67 27.10
CA LYS A 128 28.69 3.73 27.34
C LYS A 128 29.21 2.45 28.00
N LYS A 129 28.52 1.96 29.04
CA LYS A 129 28.87 0.69 29.71
C LYS A 129 28.78 -0.50 28.74
N ALA A 130 27.74 -0.57 27.92
CA ALA A 130 27.58 -1.64 26.93
C ALA A 130 28.75 -1.66 25.93
N ILE A 131 29.16 -0.50 25.41
CA ILE A 131 30.27 -0.41 24.45
C ILE A 131 31.62 -0.65 25.12
N ALA A 132 31.81 -0.16 26.35
CA ALA A 132 33.02 -0.41 27.13
C ALA A 132 33.25 -1.91 27.34
N SER A 133 32.18 -2.68 27.57
CA SER A 133 32.26 -4.15 27.69
C SER A 133 32.65 -4.85 26.37
N LYS A 134 32.29 -4.27 25.23
CA LYS A 134 32.60 -4.76 23.86
C LYS A 134 33.90 -4.16 23.29
N ARG A 135 34.73 -3.51 24.13
CA ARG A 135 35.99 -2.87 23.71
C ARG A 135 37.04 -3.89 23.25
N ARG A 136 37.96 -3.47 22.38
CA ARG A 136 39.14 -4.25 22.00
C ARG A 136 40.07 -4.44 23.21
N LYS A 137 40.65 -5.64 23.37
CA LYS A 137 41.55 -5.98 24.50
C LYS A 137 42.79 -5.10 24.60
N ASN A 138 43.25 -4.51 23.49
CA ASN A 138 44.45 -3.65 23.43
C ASN A 138 44.17 -2.16 23.68
N MET A 139 42.98 -1.79 24.15
CA MET A 139 42.61 -0.39 24.40
C MET A 139 42.53 -0.14 25.91
N SER A 140 43.15 0.94 26.38
CA SER A 140 43.09 1.34 27.79
C SER A 140 41.74 1.99 28.13
N ASN A 141 41.42 2.11 29.42
CA ASN A 141 40.21 2.81 29.84
C ASN A 141 40.25 4.30 29.48
N GLN A 142 41.40 4.96 29.64
CA GLN A 142 41.54 6.38 29.32
C GLN A 142 41.42 6.63 27.82
N GLU A 143 42.06 5.81 26.98
CA GLU A 143 41.94 5.95 25.52
C GLU A 143 40.49 5.76 25.06
N PHE A 144 39.74 4.86 25.70
CA PHE A 144 38.32 4.68 25.40
C PHE A 144 37.48 5.90 25.78
N GLU A 145 37.72 6.50 26.93
CA GLU A 145 37.02 7.70 27.39
C GLU A 145 37.23 8.88 26.43
N ASP A 146 38.47 9.07 25.97
CA ASP A 146 38.79 10.13 25.00
C ASP A 146 38.11 9.91 23.64
N LEU A 147 38.10 8.65 23.16
CA LEU A 147 37.40 8.28 21.94
C LEU A 147 35.88 8.39 22.08
N TRP A 148 35.33 8.05 23.25
CA TRP A 148 33.90 8.15 23.56
C TRP A 148 33.45 9.61 23.59
N ALA A 149 34.17 10.48 24.29
CA ALA A 149 33.88 11.91 24.35
C ALA A 149 33.87 12.56 22.95
N SER A 150 34.80 12.15 22.09
CA SER A 150 34.85 12.59 20.70
C SER A 150 33.70 12.00 19.86
N ALA A 151 33.35 10.73 20.07
CA ALA A 151 32.31 10.03 19.32
C ALA A 151 30.88 10.45 19.71
N LEU A 152 30.66 10.95 20.93
CA LEU A 152 29.33 11.25 21.44
C LEU A 152 28.60 12.28 20.56
N GLY A 153 29.30 13.33 20.12
CA GLY A 153 28.76 14.32 19.17
C GLY A 153 28.42 13.71 17.81
N ASP A 154 29.28 12.80 17.32
CA ASP A 154 29.07 12.12 16.04
C ASP A 154 27.93 11.09 16.09
N ILE A 155 27.65 10.52 17.26
CA ILE A 155 26.53 9.60 17.50
C ILE A 155 25.21 10.38 17.53
N GLN A 156 25.18 11.52 18.22
CA GLN A 156 24.00 12.38 18.30
C GLN A 156 23.61 13.00 16.95
N SER A 157 24.61 13.31 16.11
CA SER A 157 24.39 13.84 14.76
C SER A 157 24.09 12.77 13.70
N ALA A 158 24.01 11.49 14.07
CA ALA A 158 23.66 10.44 13.12
C ALA A 158 22.18 10.53 12.73
N GLU A 159 21.88 10.51 11.43
CA GLU A 159 20.51 10.68 10.88
C GLU A 159 19.50 9.65 11.41
N GLU A 160 19.97 8.48 11.86
CA GLU A 160 19.12 7.40 12.38
C GLU A 160 18.88 7.47 13.89
N VAL A 161 19.55 8.39 14.60
CA VAL A 161 19.50 8.52 16.06
C VAL A 161 18.71 9.75 16.45
N THR A 162 17.73 9.57 17.34
CA THR A 162 17.02 10.68 18.00
C THR A 162 17.51 10.83 19.43
N THR A 163 17.72 12.08 19.82
CA THR A 163 18.14 12.48 21.16
C THR A 163 16.94 12.99 21.95
N GLY A 164 16.81 12.52 23.19
CA GLY A 164 15.82 12.98 24.16
C GLY A 164 16.49 13.37 25.47
N ALA A 165 15.72 13.99 26.35
CA ALA A 165 16.13 14.24 27.72
C ALA A 165 15.11 13.58 28.66
N ASP A 166 15.58 12.63 29.47
CA ASP A 166 14.80 12.20 30.62
C ASP A 166 14.68 13.41 31.56
N GLY A 167 13.49 13.69 32.10
CA GLY A 167 13.24 14.83 33.00
C GLY A 167 14.12 14.91 34.26
N HIS A 168 15.07 13.99 34.42
CA HIS A 168 16.12 13.94 35.44
C HIS A 168 17.49 14.44 34.94
N GLY A 169 17.58 15.00 33.72
CA GLY A 169 18.81 15.62 33.19
C GLY A 169 19.77 14.66 32.49
N HIS A 170 19.36 13.42 32.20
CA HIS A 170 20.14 12.46 31.42
C HIS A 170 19.68 12.44 29.97
N PHE A 171 20.64 12.39 29.03
CA PHE A 171 20.34 12.25 27.61
C PHE A 171 19.95 10.81 27.27
N THR A 172 18.83 10.67 26.57
CA THR A 172 18.39 9.40 25.98
C THR A 172 18.67 9.38 24.49
N LEU A 173 19.05 8.20 24.01
CA LEU A 173 19.37 7.94 22.61
C LEU A 173 18.47 6.80 22.13
N ARG A 174 17.86 6.98 20.96
CA ARG A 174 17.05 5.96 20.29
C ARG A 174 17.45 5.86 18.83
N SER A 175 17.51 4.64 18.29
CA SER A 175 17.59 4.45 16.83
C SER A 175 16.20 4.21 16.22
N HIS A 176 15.98 4.69 15.00
CA HIS A 176 14.78 4.38 14.20
C HIS A 176 15.04 3.36 13.09
N SER A 177 16.29 2.90 12.95
CA SER A 177 16.67 1.95 11.92
C SER A 177 16.12 0.55 12.20
N LEU A 178 15.64 -0.09 11.13
CA LEU A 178 15.08 -1.45 11.17
C LEU A 178 16.09 -2.52 10.73
N ALA A 179 17.36 -2.15 10.53
CA ALA A 179 18.37 -3.02 9.94
C ALA A 179 18.63 -4.31 10.73
N ARG A 180 18.37 -4.30 12.05
CA ARG A 180 18.66 -5.43 12.95
C ARG A 180 17.45 -6.27 13.36
N LEU A 181 16.27 -6.01 12.78
CA LEU A 181 15.07 -6.80 13.10
C LEU A 181 15.21 -8.24 12.57
N PRO A 182 14.86 -9.27 13.38
CA PRO A 182 14.80 -10.64 12.90
C PRO A 182 13.68 -10.78 11.86
N LEU A 183 13.90 -11.64 10.85
CA LEU A 183 12.99 -11.80 9.70
C LEU A 183 11.56 -12.17 10.13
N SER A 184 11.41 -12.98 11.19
CA SER A 184 10.10 -13.37 11.73
C SER A 184 9.32 -12.16 12.25
N CYS A 185 10.00 -11.25 12.96
CA CYS A 185 9.41 -10.04 13.51
C CYS A 185 9.12 -9.01 12.41
N ALA A 186 10.05 -8.82 11.47
CA ALA A 186 9.86 -7.97 10.30
C ALA A 186 8.65 -8.42 9.48
N LEU A 187 8.49 -9.73 9.24
CA LEU A 187 7.34 -10.27 8.51
C LEU A 187 6.03 -10.10 9.30
N ARG A 188 6.02 -10.38 10.60
CA ARG A 188 4.83 -10.18 11.45
C ARG A 188 4.39 -8.73 11.48
N ARG A 189 5.34 -7.80 11.62
CA ARG A 189 5.06 -6.36 11.55
C ARG A 189 4.53 -5.97 10.18
N SER A 190 5.19 -6.40 9.10
CA SER A 190 4.74 -6.13 7.73
C SER A 190 3.33 -6.67 7.47
N LEU A 191 3.01 -7.88 7.92
CA LEU A 191 1.68 -8.46 7.80
C LEU A 191 0.65 -7.69 8.62
N ARG A 192 0.98 -7.27 9.84
CA ARG A 192 0.07 -6.49 10.69
C ARG A 192 -0.23 -5.13 10.06
N GLU A 193 0.79 -4.43 9.57
CA GLU A 193 0.64 -3.15 8.87
C GLU A 193 -0.14 -3.33 7.55
N ALA A 194 0.16 -4.38 6.77
CA ALA A 194 -0.53 -4.68 5.53
C ALA A 194 -2.01 -5.02 5.76
N LEU A 195 -2.32 -5.85 6.76
CA LEU A 195 -3.70 -6.17 7.13
C LEU A 195 -4.44 -4.92 7.59
N GLY A 196 -3.84 -4.09 8.46
CA GLY A 196 -4.45 -2.84 8.90
C GLY A 196 -4.74 -1.88 7.73
N ARG A 197 -3.83 -1.78 6.76
CA ARG A 197 -3.97 -0.87 5.62
C ARG A 197 -4.92 -1.37 4.53
N TYR A 198 -4.89 -2.68 4.24
CA TYR A 198 -5.56 -3.24 3.06
C TYR A 198 -6.81 -4.06 3.37
N LEU A 199 -7.03 -4.54 4.59
CA LEU A 199 -8.21 -5.37 4.90
C LEU A 199 -9.52 -4.59 4.69
N GLY A 200 -9.59 -3.34 5.16
CA GLY A 200 -10.74 -2.46 4.97
C GLY A 200 -11.14 -2.29 3.49
N PRO A 201 -10.25 -1.80 2.61
CA PRO A 201 -10.58 -1.64 1.20
C PRO A 201 -10.86 -2.97 0.48
N ILE A 202 -10.14 -4.06 0.80
CA ILE A 202 -10.42 -5.38 0.21
C ILE A 202 -11.83 -5.85 0.57
N VAL A 203 -12.22 -5.78 1.85
CA VAL A 203 -13.57 -6.14 2.31
C VAL A 203 -14.62 -5.24 1.66
N GLY A 204 -14.36 -3.94 1.56
CA GLY A 204 -15.22 -3.00 0.86
C GLY A 204 -15.46 -3.39 -0.61
N CYS A 205 -14.40 -3.70 -1.35
CA CYS A 205 -14.50 -4.16 -2.73
C CYS A 205 -15.28 -5.48 -2.85
N LEU A 206 -15.04 -6.45 -1.97
CA LEU A 206 -15.76 -7.73 -1.96
C LEU A 206 -17.25 -7.53 -1.68
N LEU A 207 -17.62 -6.66 -0.73
CA LEU A 207 -19.01 -6.33 -0.45
C LEU A 207 -19.70 -5.62 -1.61
N LEU A 208 -18.99 -4.74 -2.32
CA LEU A 208 -19.52 -4.07 -3.52
C LEU A 208 -19.75 -5.09 -4.65
N VAL A 209 -18.81 -5.99 -4.89
CA VAL A 209 -18.96 -7.05 -5.91
C VAL A 209 -20.10 -8.00 -5.53
N ALA A 210 -20.17 -8.45 -4.28
CA ALA A 210 -21.25 -9.31 -3.81
C ALA A 210 -22.62 -8.61 -3.87
N GLY A 211 -22.70 -7.34 -3.48
CA GLY A 211 -23.92 -6.54 -3.54
C GLY A 211 -24.41 -6.31 -4.98
N THR A 212 -23.51 -6.00 -5.91
CA THR A 212 -23.85 -5.85 -7.33
C THR A 212 -24.28 -7.17 -7.97
N ALA A 213 -23.63 -8.29 -7.64
CA ALA A 213 -24.04 -9.61 -8.09
C ALA A 213 -25.42 -10.02 -7.53
N TYR A 214 -25.64 -9.82 -6.22
CA TYR A 214 -26.89 -10.13 -5.54
C TYR A 214 -28.06 -9.32 -6.11
N THR A 215 -27.88 -8.00 -6.27
CA THR A 215 -28.92 -7.12 -6.83
C THR A 215 -29.25 -7.51 -8.27
N ARG A 216 -28.26 -7.79 -9.12
CA ARG A 216 -28.50 -8.29 -10.48
C ARG A 216 -29.27 -9.61 -10.47
N HIS A 217 -28.85 -10.57 -9.67
CA HIS A 217 -29.53 -11.86 -9.55
C HIS A 217 -30.99 -11.70 -9.09
N HIS A 218 -31.23 -10.88 -8.07
CA HIS A 218 -32.57 -10.64 -7.54
C HIS A 218 -33.48 -9.93 -8.56
N LEU A 219 -32.95 -8.92 -9.27
CA LEU A 219 -33.70 -8.19 -10.30
C LEU A 219 -34.05 -9.08 -11.51
N VAL A 220 -33.10 -9.89 -11.99
CA VAL A 220 -33.35 -10.81 -13.12
C VAL A 220 -34.37 -11.87 -12.72
N SER A 221 -34.18 -12.53 -11.57
CA SER A 221 -35.13 -13.52 -11.06
C SER A 221 -36.54 -12.94 -10.85
N THR A 222 -36.62 -11.70 -10.36
CA THR A 222 -37.90 -10.98 -10.21
C THR A 222 -38.55 -10.69 -11.56
N ARG A 223 -37.78 -10.23 -12.55
CA ARG A 223 -38.29 -9.97 -13.91
C ARG A 223 -38.79 -11.25 -14.58
N ASP A 224 -38.07 -12.35 -14.43
CA ASP A 224 -38.46 -13.63 -15.04
C ASP A 224 -39.73 -14.20 -14.39
N THR A 225 -39.86 -14.07 -13.06
CA THR A 225 -41.09 -14.44 -12.37
C THR A 225 -42.26 -13.52 -12.71
N ASP A 226 -42.04 -12.22 -12.97
CA ASP A 226 -43.09 -11.30 -13.44
C ASP A 226 -43.56 -11.60 -14.86
N ARG A 227 -42.64 -11.98 -15.76
CA ARG A 227 -42.94 -12.41 -17.13
C ARG A 227 -43.79 -13.69 -17.11
N GLN A 228 -43.33 -14.71 -16.39
CA GLN A 228 -44.08 -15.96 -16.22
C GLN A 228 -45.46 -15.71 -15.60
N ALA A 229 -45.55 -14.84 -14.59
CA ALA A 229 -46.82 -14.47 -14.00
C ALA A 229 -47.76 -13.77 -14.99
N ALA A 230 -47.23 -12.94 -15.90
CA ALA A 230 -48.04 -12.28 -16.92
C ALA A 230 -48.60 -13.28 -17.94
N ASP A 231 -47.80 -14.24 -18.40
CA ASP A 231 -48.25 -15.27 -19.34
C ASP A 231 -49.30 -16.20 -18.70
N LEU A 232 -49.08 -16.61 -17.45
CA LEU A 232 -50.04 -17.42 -16.71
C LEU A 232 -51.32 -16.64 -16.38
N ALA A 233 -51.23 -15.34 -16.11
CA ALA A 233 -52.40 -14.49 -15.92
C ALA A 233 -53.23 -14.38 -17.21
N ARG A 234 -52.62 -14.36 -18.40
CA ARG A 234 -53.35 -14.40 -19.67
C ARG A 234 -54.16 -15.69 -19.80
N VAL A 235 -53.53 -16.84 -19.54
CA VAL A 235 -54.21 -18.15 -19.53
C VAL A 235 -55.38 -18.14 -18.54
N ALA A 236 -55.17 -17.61 -17.33
CA ALA A 236 -56.22 -17.49 -16.32
C ALA A 236 -57.40 -16.63 -16.81
N LEU A 237 -57.12 -15.48 -17.42
CA LEU A 237 -58.15 -14.59 -17.97
C LEU A 237 -58.90 -15.23 -19.15
N ASP A 238 -58.20 -15.94 -20.04
CA ASP A 238 -58.81 -16.67 -21.14
C ASP A 238 -59.74 -17.76 -20.62
N THR A 239 -59.33 -18.54 -19.61
CA THR A 239 -60.21 -19.56 -19.00
C THR A 239 -61.44 -18.98 -18.32
N LEU A 240 -61.32 -17.81 -17.67
CA LEU A 240 -62.46 -17.10 -17.09
C LEU A 240 -63.41 -16.57 -18.17
N ARG A 241 -62.87 -16.03 -19.26
CA ARG A 241 -63.65 -15.56 -20.41
C ARG A 241 -64.39 -16.71 -21.08
N ASP A 242 -63.71 -17.84 -21.30
CA ASP A 242 -64.30 -19.02 -21.92
C ASP A 242 -65.40 -19.60 -21.03
N GLN A 243 -65.19 -19.69 -19.71
CA GLN A 243 -66.23 -20.10 -18.76
C GLN A 243 -67.48 -19.20 -18.84
N ALA A 244 -67.29 -17.88 -18.90
CA ALA A 244 -68.39 -16.94 -19.07
C ALA A 244 -69.08 -17.08 -20.44
N ALA A 245 -68.34 -17.44 -21.50
CA ALA A 245 -68.88 -17.77 -22.81
C ALA A 245 -69.75 -19.03 -22.80
N TRP A 246 -69.29 -20.11 -22.16
CA TRP A 246 -70.07 -21.34 -22.03
C TRP A 246 -71.35 -21.12 -21.23
N HIS A 247 -71.27 -20.37 -20.12
CA HIS A 247 -72.45 -19.98 -19.34
C HIS A 247 -73.42 -19.11 -20.15
N ALA A 248 -72.92 -18.17 -20.96
CA ALA A 248 -73.76 -17.32 -21.79
C ALA A 248 -74.45 -18.10 -22.94
N PHE A 249 -73.80 -19.14 -23.47
CA PHE A 249 -74.34 -19.98 -24.54
C PHE A 249 -75.42 -20.94 -24.04
N ASP A 250 -75.16 -21.66 -22.95
CA ASP A 250 -76.11 -22.60 -22.35
C ASP A 250 -76.08 -22.55 -20.81
N PRO A 251 -76.90 -21.66 -20.20
CA PRO A 251 -76.98 -21.52 -18.75
C PRO A 251 -77.52 -22.77 -18.04
N GLN A 252 -78.24 -23.66 -18.72
CA GLN A 252 -78.82 -24.86 -18.08
C GLN A 252 -77.74 -25.92 -17.86
N THR A 253 -76.85 -26.11 -18.83
CA THR A 253 -75.73 -27.05 -18.72
C THR A 253 -74.57 -26.46 -17.91
N TYR A 254 -74.25 -25.18 -18.12
CA TYR A 254 -73.15 -24.47 -17.45
C TYR A 254 -73.70 -23.42 -16.49
N GLY A 255 -74.27 -23.85 -15.35
CA GLY A 255 -74.92 -22.94 -14.40
C GLY A 255 -74.01 -22.04 -13.54
N GLU A 256 -72.68 -22.14 -13.66
CA GLU A 256 -71.73 -21.29 -12.93
C GLU A 256 -70.96 -20.38 -13.88
N ASN A 257 -71.07 -19.07 -13.71
CA ASN A 257 -70.34 -18.04 -14.48
C ASN A 257 -69.02 -17.60 -13.82
N PHE A 258 -68.66 -18.22 -12.69
CA PHE A 258 -67.47 -17.93 -11.90
C PHE A 258 -66.61 -19.18 -11.75
N MET A 259 -65.33 -18.98 -11.43
CA MET A 259 -64.40 -20.07 -11.12
C MET A 259 -63.74 -19.85 -9.76
N GLY A 260 -63.57 -20.93 -8.98
CA GLY A 260 -62.85 -20.89 -7.72
C GLY A 260 -61.38 -20.53 -7.91
N VAL A 261 -60.86 -19.60 -7.11
CA VAL A 261 -59.46 -19.14 -7.19
C VAL A 261 -58.48 -20.30 -6.92
N ALA A 262 -58.85 -21.25 -6.05
CA ALA A 262 -58.05 -22.44 -5.79
C ALA A 262 -58.02 -23.40 -6.99
N GLN A 263 -59.16 -23.65 -7.62
CA GLN A 263 -59.25 -24.48 -8.82
C GLN A 263 -58.45 -23.88 -9.97
N LEU A 264 -58.63 -22.57 -10.23
CA LEU A 264 -57.92 -21.88 -11.29
C LEU A 264 -56.41 -21.85 -11.05
N ARG A 265 -55.97 -21.69 -9.80
CA ARG A 265 -54.55 -21.82 -9.43
C ARG A 265 -54.01 -23.18 -9.82
N ASP A 266 -54.75 -24.22 -9.46
CA ASP A 266 -54.32 -25.60 -9.63
C ASP A 266 -54.32 -25.99 -11.13
N ASP A 267 -55.22 -25.40 -11.92
CA ASP A 267 -55.30 -25.55 -13.39
C ASP A 267 -54.22 -24.77 -14.15
N VAL A 268 -53.93 -23.53 -13.75
CA VAL A 268 -52.93 -22.67 -14.40
C VAL A 268 -51.50 -23.09 -14.02
N LEU A 269 -51.29 -23.55 -12.79
CA LEU A 269 -49.95 -23.91 -12.26
C LEU A 269 -49.66 -25.43 -12.28
N ARG A 270 -50.31 -26.20 -13.17
CA ARG A 270 -50.09 -27.67 -13.28
C ARG A 270 -48.63 -28.04 -13.48
N ALA A 271 -47.87 -27.22 -14.20
CA ALA A 271 -46.46 -27.47 -14.50
C ALA A 271 -45.49 -27.13 -13.34
N GLU A 272 -45.91 -26.33 -12.35
CA GLU A 272 -45.04 -25.90 -11.25
C GLU A 272 -45.25 -26.77 -10.01
N LEU A 273 -44.30 -27.68 -9.78
CA LEU A 273 -44.34 -28.66 -8.69
C LEU A 273 -43.81 -28.11 -7.36
N SER A 274 -43.01 -27.04 -7.39
CA SER A 274 -42.40 -26.52 -6.16
C SER A 274 -43.38 -25.64 -5.38
N ALA A 275 -43.73 -26.07 -4.16
CA ALA A 275 -44.73 -25.38 -3.33
C ALA A 275 -44.38 -23.90 -3.06
N GLY A 276 -43.10 -23.61 -2.79
CA GLY A 276 -42.63 -22.25 -2.53
C GLY A 276 -42.68 -21.34 -3.76
N ARG A 277 -42.26 -21.82 -4.94
CA ARG A 277 -42.33 -21.03 -6.18
C ARG A 277 -43.77 -20.86 -6.63
N ARG A 278 -44.58 -21.91 -6.51
CA ARG A 278 -46.02 -21.89 -6.81
C ARG A 278 -46.72 -20.81 -6.01
N ALA A 279 -46.47 -20.71 -4.70
CA ALA A 279 -47.06 -19.66 -3.87
C ALA A 279 -46.63 -18.25 -4.33
N ARG A 280 -45.33 -18.02 -4.54
CA ARG A 280 -44.80 -16.70 -5.00
C ARG A 280 -45.33 -16.30 -6.37
N LEU A 281 -45.38 -17.26 -7.30
CA LEU A 281 -45.85 -17.04 -8.66
C LEU A 281 -47.36 -16.77 -8.67
N TRP A 282 -48.13 -17.53 -7.87
CA TRP A 282 -49.57 -17.33 -7.74
C TRP A 282 -49.93 -15.98 -7.15
N GLU A 283 -49.21 -15.47 -6.15
CA GLU A 283 -49.46 -14.11 -5.63
C GLU A 283 -49.30 -13.05 -6.71
N ARG A 284 -48.30 -13.19 -7.60
CA ARG A 284 -48.11 -12.28 -8.73
C ARG A 284 -49.18 -12.43 -9.82
N VAL A 285 -49.60 -13.67 -10.11
CA VAL A 285 -50.71 -13.94 -11.05
C VAL A 285 -52.00 -13.35 -10.51
N ARG A 286 -52.34 -13.62 -9.24
CA ARG A 286 -53.49 -13.03 -8.53
C ARG A 286 -53.50 -11.53 -8.65
N ALA A 287 -52.39 -10.86 -8.32
CA ALA A 287 -52.31 -9.40 -8.40
C ALA A 287 -52.58 -8.89 -9.84
N LYS A 288 -52.11 -9.59 -10.87
CA LYS A 288 -52.34 -9.21 -12.29
C LYS A 288 -53.78 -9.48 -12.73
N VAL A 289 -54.39 -10.58 -12.29
CA VAL A 289 -55.78 -10.93 -12.63
C VAL A 289 -56.77 -10.01 -11.92
N GLU A 290 -56.58 -9.75 -10.62
CA GLU A 290 -57.43 -8.85 -9.84
C GLU A 290 -57.25 -7.37 -10.26
N ALA A 291 -56.11 -7.01 -10.86
CA ALA A 291 -55.93 -5.69 -11.47
C ALA A 291 -56.66 -5.52 -12.82
N ASN A 292 -57.17 -6.60 -13.42
CA ASN A 292 -57.91 -6.53 -14.68
C ASN A 292 -59.35 -6.06 -14.43
N SER A 293 -59.78 -5.00 -15.11
CA SER A 293 -61.12 -4.41 -14.97
C SER A 293 -62.27 -5.35 -15.35
N ASN A 294 -62.01 -6.37 -16.16
CA ASN A 294 -63.02 -7.33 -16.60
C ASN A 294 -63.22 -8.48 -15.61
N VAL A 295 -62.47 -8.52 -14.52
CA VAL A 295 -62.57 -9.57 -13.50
C VAL A 295 -63.13 -8.98 -12.21
N ARG A 296 -64.13 -9.67 -11.64
CA ARG A 296 -64.70 -9.35 -10.34
C ARG A 296 -64.34 -10.43 -9.33
N SER A 297 -63.72 -10.03 -8.23
CA SER A 297 -63.44 -10.91 -7.10
C SER A 297 -64.63 -10.96 -6.14
N LEU A 298 -65.12 -12.16 -5.84
CA LEU A 298 -66.27 -12.39 -4.97
C LEU A 298 -65.98 -13.55 -4.01
N VAL A 299 -66.83 -13.71 -3.01
CA VAL A 299 -66.90 -14.92 -2.18
C VAL A 299 -68.25 -15.57 -2.45
N ARG A 300 -68.24 -16.83 -2.89
CA ARG A 300 -69.46 -17.58 -3.24
C ARG A 300 -69.36 -19.01 -2.70
N GLU A 301 -70.51 -19.60 -2.46
CA GLU A 301 -70.67 -21.02 -2.21
C GLU A 301 -70.67 -21.76 -3.55
N GLY A 302 -69.77 -22.73 -3.71
CA GLY A 302 -69.72 -23.57 -4.91
C GLY A 302 -70.77 -24.70 -4.87
N LYS A 303 -70.91 -25.44 -5.96
CA LYS A 303 -71.78 -26.65 -6.03
C LYS A 303 -71.54 -27.68 -4.92
N SER A 304 -70.34 -27.74 -4.36
CA SER A 304 -69.99 -28.63 -3.24
C SER A 304 -70.44 -28.13 -1.86
N GLY A 305 -71.01 -26.92 -1.77
CA GLY A 305 -71.31 -26.25 -0.50
C GLY A 305 -70.10 -25.55 0.15
N ASP A 306 -68.94 -25.57 -0.52
CA ASP A 306 -67.74 -24.90 -0.03
C ASP A 306 -67.80 -23.40 -0.32
N VAL A 307 -67.62 -22.57 0.71
CA VAL A 307 -67.52 -21.12 0.57
C VAL A 307 -66.08 -20.74 0.27
N GLY A 308 -65.84 -20.11 -0.89
CA GLY A 308 -64.50 -19.77 -1.34
C GLY A 308 -64.42 -18.45 -2.10
N ARG A 309 -63.19 -17.93 -2.25
CA ARG A 309 -62.93 -16.81 -3.16
C ARG A 309 -63.07 -17.30 -4.60
N VAL A 310 -63.86 -16.59 -5.38
CA VAL A 310 -64.14 -16.87 -6.79
C VAL A 310 -63.82 -15.63 -7.64
N TRP A 311 -63.48 -15.87 -8.90
CA TRP A 311 -63.36 -14.83 -9.92
C TRP A 311 -64.41 -15.03 -10.99
N GLU A 312 -65.07 -13.93 -11.34
CA GLU A 312 -66.11 -13.85 -12.36
C GLU A 312 -65.65 -12.90 -13.47
N TRP A 313 -65.90 -13.28 -14.74
CA TRP A 313 -65.67 -12.38 -15.87
C TRP A 313 -66.90 -11.52 -16.11
N VAL A 314 -66.74 -10.19 -16.02
CA VAL A 314 -67.81 -9.19 -16.21
C VAL A 314 -67.66 -8.44 -17.54
N GLY A 315 -66.56 -8.67 -18.27
CA GLY A 315 -66.32 -8.06 -19.58
C GLY A 315 -67.23 -8.64 -20.67
N ALA A 316 -67.25 -7.99 -21.85
CA ALA A 316 -67.98 -8.48 -23.00
C ALA A 316 -67.51 -9.89 -23.38
N VAL A 317 -68.42 -10.86 -23.25
CA VAL A 317 -68.26 -12.22 -23.73
C VAL A 317 -68.68 -12.18 -25.19
N GLY A 318 -67.76 -12.44 -26.12
CA GLY A 318 -67.99 -12.30 -27.57
C GLY A 318 -69.34 -12.89 -27.98
N GLY A 319 -70.28 -12.00 -28.31
CA GLY A 319 -71.66 -12.38 -28.59
C GLY A 319 -71.76 -13.09 -29.93
N THR A 320 -72.21 -14.34 -29.85
CA THR A 320 -72.98 -15.12 -30.84
C THR A 320 -72.41 -15.27 -32.26
N PRO A 321 -72.16 -16.51 -32.76
CA PRO A 321 -72.32 -16.74 -34.18
C PRO A 321 -73.78 -16.42 -34.49
N GLU A 322 -74.02 -15.44 -35.36
CA GLU A 322 -75.34 -15.21 -35.92
C GLU A 322 -75.91 -16.55 -36.36
N ARG A 323 -77.18 -16.77 -35.99
CA ARG A 323 -78.01 -17.88 -36.41
C ARG A 323 -78.32 -17.72 -37.91
N GLY A 324 -77.29 -17.82 -38.73
CA GLY A 324 -77.29 -17.79 -40.19
C GLY A 324 -76.39 -18.91 -40.67
N GLY A 325 -77.00 -19.97 -41.20
CA GLY A 325 -76.31 -21.21 -41.55
C GLY A 325 -75.11 -20.97 -42.46
N ARG A 326 -73.92 -21.15 -41.93
CA ARG A 326 -72.72 -21.43 -42.73
C ARG A 326 -71.92 -22.51 -42.03
N ARG A 327 -72.08 -23.74 -42.54
CA ARG A 327 -71.17 -24.85 -42.27
C ARG A 327 -69.76 -24.41 -42.64
N VAL A 328 -68.96 -24.03 -41.65
CA VAL A 328 -67.51 -23.99 -41.82
C VAL A 328 -67.02 -25.36 -41.42
N GLY A 329 -66.64 -26.14 -42.43
CA GLY A 329 -66.10 -27.47 -42.26
C GLY A 329 -64.84 -27.42 -41.40
N PHE A 330 -64.73 -28.43 -40.53
CA PHE A 330 -63.50 -28.87 -39.88
C PHE A 330 -62.35 -28.88 -40.90
N ALA A 331 -61.50 -27.86 -40.87
CA ALA A 331 -60.17 -27.94 -41.46
C ALA A 331 -59.27 -28.51 -40.37
N GLY A 332 -59.09 -29.83 -40.42
CA GLY A 332 -58.11 -30.52 -39.61
C GLY A 332 -56.74 -29.89 -39.78
N VAL A 333 -56.13 -29.51 -38.66
CA VAL A 333 -54.71 -29.24 -38.57
C VAL A 333 -54.00 -30.55 -38.93
N LYS A 334 -53.53 -30.65 -40.18
CA LYS A 334 -52.54 -31.63 -40.58
C LYS A 334 -51.28 -31.38 -39.76
N LYS A 335 -50.87 -32.41 -39.01
CA LYS A 335 -49.46 -32.61 -38.64
C LYS A 335 -48.70 -32.83 -39.93
N GLU A 336 -47.82 -31.92 -40.31
CA GLU A 336 -46.71 -32.23 -41.19
C GLU A 336 -45.45 -32.39 -40.33
N ALA A 337 -44.98 -33.64 -40.30
CA ALA A 337 -43.62 -34.01 -39.99
C ALA A 337 -42.86 -34.16 -41.31
N GLY A 338 -41.61 -33.72 -41.36
CA GLY A 338 -40.67 -33.88 -42.48
C GLY A 338 -39.81 -32.62 -42.65
N GLU A 339 -38.66 -32.55 -41.98
CA GLU A 339 -37.33 -32.93 -42.51
C GLU A 339 -36.73 -31.94 -43.52
N GLY A 340 -35.55 -31.42 -43.14
CA GLY A 340 -34.36 -31.28 -43.99
C GLY A 340 -34.46 -30.46 -45.28
N GLY A 341 -33.96 -29.22 -45.25
CA GLY A 341 -33.64 -28.44 -46.44
C GLY A 341 -32.80 -27.21 -46.11
N ARG A 342 -31.72 -27.01 -46.85
CA ARG A 342 -30.55 -26.17 -46.60
C ARG A 342 -30.56 -24.91 -47.49
N GLU A 343 -29.91 -23.83 -47.00
CA GLU A 343 -29.48 -22.59 -47.72
C GLU A 343 -30.62 -21.71 -48.29
N GLU A 344 -30.59 -20.37 -48.33
CA GLU A 344 -29.52 -19.37 -48.40
C GLU A 344 -30.10 -17.94 -48.19
N GLY A 345 -29.29 -17.01 -47.68
CA GLY A 345 -29.19 -15.63 -48.24
C GLY A 345 -30.23 -14.53 -47.95
N GLY A 346 -29.87 -13.58 -47.07
CA GLY A 346 -30.22 -12.14 -47.15
C GLY A 346 -31.35 -11.65 -46.24
N ARG A 347 -31.33 -10.46 -45.62
CA ARG A 347 -30.43 -9.29 -45.69
C ARG A 347 -30.39 -8.59 -44.33
N ARG A 348 -29.19 -8.09 -44.00
CA ARG A 348 -28.86 -7.26 -42.84
C ARG A 348 -29.27 -5.81 -43.12
N TRP A 349 -30.04 -5.22 -42.22
CA TRP A 349 -30.33 -3.78 -42.23
C TRP A 349 -29.27 -3.07 -41.39
N GLU A 350 -28.42 -2.25 -42.02
CA GLU A 350 -27.51 -1.32 -41.34
C GLU A 350 -28.17 0.06 -41.32
N GLU A 351 -28.44 0.59 -40.12
CA GLU A 351 -28.87 1.98 -39.93
C GLU A 351 -27.68 2.93 -40.09
N GLY A 352 -27.92 3.99 -40.86
CA GLY A 352 -26.91 4.89 -41.39
C GLY A 352 -26.26 5.81 -40.35
N ARG A 353 -24.96 6.07 -40.57
CA ARG A 353 -24.23 7.20 -39.98
C ARG A 353 -24.59 8.49 -40.72
N ALA A 354 -24.87 9.53 -39.95
CA ALA A 354 -24.98 10.89 -40.43
C ALA A 354 -23.58 11.44 -40.75
N TYR A 355 -23.44 12.01 -41.95
CA TYR A 355 -22.44 13.01 -42.27
C TYR A 355 -23.15 14.36 -42.24
N TYR A 356 -22.76 15.24 -41.32
CA TYR A 356 -22.33 16.63 -41.53
C TYR A 356 -21.84 17.19 -40.19
#